data_AF-A0A5R9Q4K2-F1
#
_entry.id   AF-A0A5R9Q4K2-F1
#
_cell.length_a   1.000
_cell.length_b   1.000
_cell.length_c   1.000
_cell.angle_alpha   90.00
_cell.angle_beta   90.00
_cell.angle_gamma   90.00
#
_symmetry.space_group_name_H-M   'P 1'
#
loop_
_entity.id
_entity.type
_entity.pdbx_description
1 polymer ?
#
loop_
_entity_poly.entity_id
_entity_poly.type
_entity_poly.pdbx_seq_one_letter_code
_entity_poly.pdbx_strand_id
1 'polypeptide(L)'
;MYLFGSNNQISHTEFFHLNDYRAKFRKQISMNANSKVQSRLIQNEELLMQDAIYLILPTDQVAVTLSKAFYTTPSVDTEGFIHACSETQISYVLARFYKDQGPLSLLRVDPNLIKSEVKYEGATNNPELGLFPHIYGQLNTDAIVEVTEI
;
A
#
# COMPACT_ATOMS: atom_id res chain seq x y z
N MET A 1 48.37 29.43 -4.87
CA MET A 1 47.11 30.05 -4.41
C MET A 1 45.99 29.27 -5.09
N TYR A 2 45.18 28.54 -4.31
CA TYR A 2 44.11 27.56 -4.68
C TYR A 2 44.61 26.30 -5.43
N LEU A 3 44.76 25.07 -4.90
CA LEU A 3 44.00 24.14 -4.03
C LEU A 3 42.76 23.44 -4.66
N PHE A 4 42.89 22.10 -4.74
CA PHE A 4 41.88 21.00 -4.90
C PHE A 4 41.08 20.96 -6.22
N GLY A 5 40.68 19.81 -6.76
CA GLY A 5 40.61 18.43 -6.26
C GLY A 5 39.67 17.63 -7.18
N SER A 6 39.78 16.31 -7.10
CA SER A 6 39.40 15.30 -8.09
C SER A 6 37.90 14.99 -8.24
N ASN A 7 37.61 14.21 -9.29
CA ASN A 7 36.56 13.19 -9.43
C ASN A 7 35.13 13.65 -9.72
N ASN A 8 34.79 13.69 -11.01
CA ASN A 8 33.42 13.66 -11.48
C ASN A 8 33.01 12.19 -11.75
N GLN A 9 32.47 11.52 -10.73
CA GLN A 9 31.74 10.26 -10.93
C GLN A 9 30.29 10.57 -11.29
N ILE A 10 29.83 9.94 -12.36
CA ILE A 10 28.53 10.15 -12.99
C ILE A 10 27.45 9.37 -12.21
N SER A 11 26.49 10.15 -11.69
CA SER A 11 25.08 9.88 -11.39
C SER A 11 24.68 8.52 -10.79
N HIS A 12 24.47 8.51 -9.46
CA HIS A 12 23.58 7.57 -8.78
C HIS A 12 22.22 8.27 -8.60
N THR A 13 21.38 8.19 -9.62
CA THR A 13 20.03 8.78 -9.63
C THR A 13 19.05 7.72 -9.09
N GLU A 14 18.25 8.14 -8.11
CA GLU A 14 16.96 7.54 -7.74
C GLU A 14 16.95 6.14 -7.08
N PHE A 15 17.57 6.06 -5.91
CA PHE A 15 17.09 5.16 -4.86
C PHE A 15 16.72 6.00 -3.63
N PHE A 16 15.57 5.72 -3.01
CA PHE A 16 14.98 6.36 -1.81
C PHE A 16 14.06 7.57 -2.03
N HIS A 17 12.87 7.32 -2.58
CA HIS A 17 11.70 8.21 -2.44
C HIS A 17 10.59 7.61 -1.56
N LEU A 18 10.93 6.77 -0.56
CA LEU A 18 9.96 6.30 0.47
C LEU A 18 9.94 7.15 1.76
N ASN A 19 10.97 7.96 2.02
CA ASN A 19 10.99 8.82 3.22
C ASN A 19 10.22 10.14 3.06
N ASP A 20 9.80 10.46 1.84
CA ASP A 20 9.33 11.81 1.51
C ASP A 20 7.85 12.03 1.88
N TYR A 21 7.04 10.97 1.97
CA TYR A 21 5.64 11.07 2.41
C TYR A 21 5.54 11.37 3.91
N ARG A 22 6.34 10.68 4.73
CA ARG A 22 6.45 10.94 6.19
C ARG A 22 7.00 12.33 6.46
N ALA A 23 7.92 12.82 5.63
CA ALA A 23 8.56 14.13 5.78
C ALA A 23 7.67 15.30 5.33
N LYS A 24 6.96 15.18 4.20
CA LYS A 24 6.04 16.22 3.70
C LYS A 24 4.88 16.49 4.65
N PHE A 25 4.32 15.46 5.28
CA PHE A 25 3.31 15.64 6.33
C PHE A 25 3.90 16.11 7.66
N ARG A 26 5.06 15.59 8.12
CA ARG A 26 5.71 16.06 9.37
C ARG A 26 6.08 17.54 9.32
N LYS A 27 6.51 18.06 8.17
CA LYS A 27 6.93 19.46 8.05
C LYS A 27 5.75 20.44 8.22
N GLN A 28 4.55 20.04 7.83
CA GLN A 28 3.32 20.81 8.07
C GLN A 28 2.90 20.80 9.56
N ILE A 29 3.14 19.68 10.27
CA ILE A 29 2.72 19.49 11.67
C ILE A 29 3.73 20.07 12.67
N SER A 30 5.03 20.07 12.34
CA SER A 30 6.10 20.58 13.23
C SER A 30 5.97 22.08 13.55
N MET A 31 5.11 22.83 12.86
CA MET A 31 4.88 24.26 13.12
C MET A 31 3.74 24.55 14.10
N ASN A 32 2.97 23.55 14.56
CA ASN A 32 1.85 23.77 15.49
C ASN A 32 1.97 22.85 16.71
N ALA A 33 2.88 23.20 17.62
CA ALA A 33 3.09 22.49 18.88
C ALA A 33 1.88 22.69 19.82
N ASN A 34 1.10 21.63 20.06
CA ASN A 34 0.29 21.47 21.26
C ASN A 34 0.05 19.98 21.56
N SER A 35 0.36 19.55 22.79
CA SER A 35 0.44 18.14 23.22
C SER A 35 -0.85 17.32 23.04
N LYS A 36 -2.03 17.98 23.06
CA LYS A 36 -3.34 17.34 22.78
C LYS A 36 -3.58 17.04 21.30
N VAL A 37 -2.96 17.80 20.39
CA VAL A 37 -3.07 17.55 18.94
C VAL A 37 -2.24 16.32 18.57
N GLN A 38 -1.07 16.15 19.20
CA GLN A 38 -0.17 15.04 18.96
C GLN A 38 -0.76 13.70 19.40
N SER A 39 -1.44 13.62 20.56
CA SER A 39 -2.12 12.39 20.99
C SER A 39 -3.34 12.05 20.13
N ARG A 40 -4.09 13.06 19.66
CA ARG A 40 -5.21 12.87 18.71
C ARG A 40 -4.72 12.42 17.33
N LEU A 41 -3.57 12.93 16.88
CA LEU A 41 -2.96 12.53 15.61
C LEU A 41 -2.37 11.12 15.66
N ILE A 42 -1.72 10.72 16.76
CA ILE A 42 -1.25 9.34 16.96
C ILE A 42 -2.43 8.38 17.02
N GLN A 43 -3.52 8.76 17.72
CA GLN A 43 -4.76 7.99 17.70
C GLN A 43 -5.37 7.92 16.30
N ASN A 44 -5.29 8.98 15.49
CA ASN A 44 -5.76 8.96 14.10
C ASN A 44 -4.85 8.14 13.18
N GLU A 45 -3.53 8.10 13.41
CA GLU A 45 -2.59 7.20 12.71
C GLU A 45 -2.87 5.73 13.06
N GLU A 46 -3.14 5.43 14.33
CA GLU A 46 -3.50 4.09 14.82
C GLU A 46 -4.94 3.68 14.42
N LEU A 47 -5.84 4.65 14.20
CA LEU A 47 -7.17 4.44 13.65
C LEU A 47 -7.12 4.21 12.13
N LEU A 48 -6.23 4.91 11.40
CA LEU A 48 -5.94 4.61 9.99
C LEU A 48 -5.35 3.20 9.80
N MET A 49 -4.68 2.66 10.83
CA MET A 49 -4.13 1.31 10.80
C MET A 49 -5.17 0.20 10.97
N GLN A 50 -6.38 0.49 11.46
CA GLN A 50 -7.37 -0.56 11.80
C GLN A 50 -8.28 -0.99 10.63
N ASP A 51 -8.40 -0.19 9.57
CA ASP A 51 -9.30 -0.48 8.43
C ASP A 51 -8.57 -0.69 7.08
N ALA A 52 -7.23 -0.75 7.09
CA ALA A 52 -6.49 -0.97 5.85
C ALA A 52 -6.80 -2.33 5.23
N ILE A 53 -6.87 -2.36 3.90
CA ILE A 53 -6.98 -3.59 3.12
C ILE A 53 -5.67 -3.84 2.37
N TYR A 54 -5.42 -5.10 2.04
CA TYR A 54 -4.15 -5.56 1.51
C TYR A 54 -4.32 -6.23 0.16
N LEU A 55 -3.45 -5.86 -0.78
CA LEU A 55 -3.22 -6.55 -2.03
C LEU A 55 -1.87 -7.26 -1.98
N ILE A 56 -1.79 -8.43 -2.61
CA ILE A 56 -0.56 -9.22 -2.73
C ILE A 56 -0.19 -9.26 -4.21
N LEU A 57 1.00 -8.77 -4.53
CA LEU A 57 1.51 -8.75 -5.91
C LEU A 57 2.92 -9.35 -5.96
N PRO A 58 3.33 -9.95 -7.08
CA PRO A 58 4.75 -10.22 -7.35
C PRO A 58 5.57 -8.93 -7.27
N THR A 59 6.72 -8.99 -6.59
CA THR A 59 7.55 -7.80 -6.31
C THR A 59 8.01 -7.08 -7.58
N ASP A 60 8.27 -7.81 -8.67
CA ASP A 60 8.65 -7.26 -9.97
C ASP A 60 7.53 -6.43 -10.64
N GLN A 61 6.27 -6.68 -10.27
CA GLN A 61 5.11 -5.94 -10.81
C GLN A 61 4.78 -4.66 -10.03
N VAL A 62 5.35 -4.46 -8.84
CA VAL A 62 5.05 -3.31 -7.98
C VAL A 62 5.39 -2.00 -8.68
N ALA A 63 6.61 -1.87 -9.21
CA ALA A 63 7.07 -0.61 -9.82
C ALA A 63 6.20 -0.22 -11.03
N VAL A 64 5.87 -1.19 -11.88
CA VAL A 64 4.98 -0.98 -13.04
C VAL A 64 3.58 -0.60 -12.58
N THR A 65 3.08 -1.19 -11.50
CA THR A 65 1.77 -0.88 -10.93
C THR A 65 1.73 0.56 -10.42
N LEU A 66 2.70 0.96 -9.62
CA LEU A 66 2.76 2.32 -9.04
C LEU A 66 3.03 3.41 -10.09
N SER A 67 3.60 3.06 -11.25
CA SER A 67 3.80 4.01 -12.36
C SER A 67 2.51 4.39 -13.10
N LYS A 68 1.42 3.67 -12.88
CA LYS A 68 0.11 3.89 -13.53
C LYS A 68 -0.81 4.68 -12.60
N ALA A 69 -1.78 5.37 -13.17
CA ALA A 69 -2.83 6.02 -12.38
C ALA A 69 -3.83 5.01 -11.78
N PHE A 70 -4.00 3.87 -12.45
CA PHE A 70 -4.93 2.81 -12.04
C PHE A 70 -4.27 1.43 -12.14
N TYR A 71 -4.56 0.61 -11.15
CA TYR A 71 -4.26 -0.81 -11.09
C TYR A 71 -5.51 -1.61 -11.44
N THR A 72 -5.33 -2.67 -12.21
CA THR A 72 -6.39 -3.60 -12.62
C THR A 72 -5.83 -5.02 -12.64
N THR A 73 -6.72 -5.98 -12.48
CA THR A 73 -6.44 -7.42 -12.55
C THR A 73 -7.41 -8.05 -13.56
N PRO A 74 -7.08 -9.23 -14.13
CA PRO A 74 -8.00 -9.95 -15.00
C PRO A 74 -9.37 -10.23 -14.35
N SER A 75 -9.42 -10.35 -13.01
CA SER A 75 -10.68 -10.51 -12.26
C SER A 75 -11.63 -9.33 -12.41
N VAL A 76 -11.14 -8.12 -12.72
CA VAL A 76 -12.01 -6.98 -13.03
C VAL A 76 -12.82 -7.23 -14.29
N ASP A 77 -12.24 -7.86 -15.31
CA ASP A 77 -12.93 -8.16 -16.57
C ASP A 77 -13.86 -9.38 -16.45
N THR A 78 -13.49 -10.38 -15.64
CA THR A 78 -14.26 -11.64 -15.52
C THR A 78 -15.29 -11.63 -14.40
N GLU A 79 -15.00 -10.97 -13.27
CA GLU A 79 -15.81 -10.98 -12.05
C GLU A 79 -16.30 -9.57 -11.65
N GLY A 80 -15.64 -8.52 -12.15
CA GLY A 80 -16.01 -7.12 -11.89
C GLY A 80 -15.25 -6.47 -10.73
N PHE A 81 -14.36 -7.19 -10.04
CA PHE A 81 -13.67 -6.67 -8.85
C PHE A 81 -12.25 -7.22 -8.66
N ILE A 82 -11.47 -6.50 -7.85
CA ILE A 82 -10.14 -6.91 -7.38
C ILE A 82 -10.29 -7.56 -6.00
N HIS A 83 -9.70 -8.74 -5.82
CA HIS A 83 -9.63 -9.39 -4.52
C HIS A 83 -8.61 -8.70 -3.63
N ALA A 84 -9.05 -8.26 -2.45
CA ALA A 84 -8.19 -7.81 -1.37
C ALA A 84 -8.44 -8.67 -0.12
N CYS A 85 -7.60 -8.49 0.90
CA CYS A 85 -7.73 -9.18 2.18
C CYS A 85 -7.48 -8.24 3.34
N SER A 86 -8.00 -8.55 4.52
CA SER A 86 -7.61 -7.88 5.76
C SER A 86 -6.26 -8.39 6.25
N GLU A 87 -5.65 -7.69 7.21
CA GLU A 87 -4.37 -8.09 7.80
C GLU A 87 -4.41 -9.52 8.36
N THR A 88 -5.48 -9.90 9.04
CA THR A 88 -5.67 -11.22 9.65
C THR A 88 -5.85 -12.34 8.61
N GLN A 89 -6.22 -11.98 7.37
CA GLN A 89 -6.43 -12.92 6.27
C GLN A 89 -5.17 -13.18 5.43
N ILE A 90 -4.12 -12.35 5.56
CA ILE A 90 -2.90 -12.41 4.72
C ILE A 90 -2.29 -13.82 4.74
N SER A 91 -2.05 -14.39 5.92
CA SER A 91 -1.42 -15.71 6.07
C SER A 91 -2.22 -16.80 5.36
N TYR A 92 -3.54 -16.73 5.40
CA TYR A 92 -4.41 -17.68 4.69
C TYR A 92 -4.31 -17.51 3.17
N VAL A 93 -4.38 -16.27 2.69
CA VAL A 93 -4.30 -15.96 1.25
C VAL A 93 -2.95 -16.39 0.67
N LEU A 94 -1.85 -16.12 1.36
CA LEU A 94 -0.52 -16.55 0.95
C LEU A 94 -0.42 -18.08 0.83
N ALA A 95 -0.84 -18.79 1.87
CA ALA A 95 -0.80 -20.25 1.89
C ALA A 95 -1.68 -20.89 0.81
N ARG A 96 -2.81 -20.26 0.45
CA ARG A 96 -3.79 -20.80 -0.48
C ARG A 96 -3.48 -20.49 -1.95
N PHE A 97 -3.04 -19.26 -2.25
CA PHE A 97 -2.93 -18.76 -3.62
C PHE A 97 -1.49 -18.50 -4.08
N TYR A 98 -0.55 -18.36 -3.14
CA TYR A 98 0.82 -17.91 -3.44
C TYR A 98 1.93 -18.87 -2.95
N LYS A 99 1.58 -20.12 -2.61
CA LYS A 99 2.46 -21.10 -1.96
C LYS A 99 3.82 -21.31 -2.64
N ASP A 100 3.86 -21.25 -3.98
CA ASP A 100 5.06 -21.52 -4.78
C ASP A 100 5.43 -20.33 -5.69
N GLN A 101 5.00 -19.12 -5.32
CA GLN A 101 5.30 -17.90 -6.07
C GLN A 101 6.66 -17.31 -5.66
N GLY A 102 7.26 -16.55 -6.57
CA GLY A 102 8.52 -15.82 -6.33
C GLY A 102 8.38 -14.71 -5.28
N PRO A 103 9.33 -13.77 -5.18
CA PRO A 103 9.23 -12.69 -4.18
C PRO A 103 7.91 -11.93 -4.33
N LEU A 104 7.24 -11.70 -3.20
CA LEU A 104 5.94 -11.04 -3.14
C LEU A 104 6.06 -9.73 -2.36
N SER A 105 5.11 -8.85 -2.62
CA SER A 105 4.94 -7.60 -1.89
C SER A 105 3.50 -7.45 -1.44
N LEU A 106 3.34 -6.98 -0.21
CA LEU A 106 2.08 -6.51 0.34
C LEU A 106 1.94 -5.02 0.05
N LEU A 107 0.83 -4.66 -0.58
CA LEU A 107 0.43 -3.28 -0.80
C LEU A 107 -0.68 -2.97 0.20
N ARG A 108 -0.41 -2.07 1.14
CA ARG A 108 -1.42 -1.57 2.07
C ARG A 108 -2.21 -0.46 1.39
N VAL A 109 -3.52 -0.61 1.34
CA VAL A 109 -4.46 0.30 0.69
C VAL A 109 -5.40 0.89 1.73
N ASP A 110 -5.55 2.21 1.73
CA ASP A 110 -6.53 2.90 2.57
C ASP A 110 -7.90 2.88 1.84
N PRO A 111 -8.93 2.19 2.38
CA PRO A 111 -10.23 2.12 1.74
C PRO A 111 -10.91 3.48 1.59
N ASN A 112 -10.57 4.48 2.42
CA ASN A 112 -11.15 5.82 2.33
C ASN A 112 -10.62 6.63 1.14
N LEU A 113 -9.49 6.21 0.56
CA LEU A 113 -8.89 6.82 -0.62
C LEU A 113 -9.32 6.11 -1.92
N ILE A 114 -10.02 4.98 -1.82
CA ILE A 114 -10.46 4.21 -2.98
C ILE A 114 -11.64 4.94 -3.65
N LYS A 115 -11.51 5.18 -4.96
CA LYS A 115 -12.55 5.84 -5.77
C LYS A 115 -13.65 4.86 -6.20
N SER A 116 -13.30 3.59 -6.32
CA SER A 116 -14.19 2.48 -6.66
C SER A 116 -14.98 2.00 -5.42
N GLU A 117 -16.11 1.32 -5.64
CA GLU A 117 -16.91 0.77 -4.54
C GLU A 117 -16.17 -0.41 -3.88
N VAL A 118 -16.15 -0.45 -2.54
CA VAL A 118 -15.58 -1.56 -1.77
C VAL A 118 -16.71 -2.30 -1.07
N LYS A 119 -16.80 -3.63 -1.28
CA LYS A 119 -17.74 -4.50 -0.57
C LYS A 119 -17.00 -5.54 0.23
N TYR A 120 -17.57 -5.90 1.36
CA TYR A 120 -17.03 -6.93 2.24
C TYR A 120 -17.94 -8.16 2.16
N GLU A 121 -17.44 -9.23 1.54
CA GLU A 121 -18.24 -10.41 1.21
C GLU A 121 -17.63 -11.66 1.84
N GLY A 122 -18.48 -12.54 2.39
CA GLY A 122 -18.01 -13.74 3.06
C GLY A 122 -17.41 -14.75 2.08
N ALA A 123 -16.31 -15.39 2.46
CA ALA A 123 -15.77 -16.49 1.67
C ALA A 123 -16.75 -17.68 1.70
N THR A 124 -17.23 -18.09 0.52
CA THR A 124 -18.16 -19.23 0.38
C THR A 124 -17.64 -20.52 1.01
N ASN A 125 -16.31 -20.69 1.01
CA ASN A 125 -15.66 -21.94 1.42
C ASN A 125 -15.12 -21.92 2.86
N ASN A 126 -15.08 -20.77 3.53
CA ASN A 126 -14.59 -20.69 4.90
C ASN A 126 -15.15 -19.45 5.64
N PRO A 127 -16.38 -19.54 6.19
CA PRO A 127 -17.03 -18.41 6.86
C PRO A 127 -16.31 -17.95 8.13
N GLU A 128 -15.45 -18.78 8.72
CA GLU A 128 -14.66 -18.42 9.91
C GLU A 128 -13.59 -17.37 9.62
N LEU A 129 -13.21 -17.17 8.35
CA LEU A 129 -12.25 -16.13 7.94
C LEU A 129 -12.86 -14.73 7.87
N GLY A 130 -14.17 -14.61 8.08
CA GLY A 130 -14.89 -13.35 7.99
C GLY A 130 -15.11 -12.87 6.56
N LEU A 131 -15.24 -11.55 6.41
CA LEU A 131 -15.53 -10.90 5.13
C LEU A 131 -14.24 -10.51 4.42
N PHE A 132 -14.16 -10.80 3.13
CA PHE A 132 -13.08 -10.38 2.25
C PHE A 132 -13.47 -9.07 1.54
N PRO A 133 -12.58 -8.06 1.54
CA PRO A 133 -12.79 -6.86 0.77
C PRO A 133 -12.63 -7.12 -0.74
N HIS A 134 -13.61 -6.67 -1.50
CA HIS A 134 -13.62 -6.66 -2.96
C HIS A 134 -13.75 -5.23 -3.46
N ILE A 135 -12.83 -4.81 -4.32
CA ILE A 135 -12.83 -3.48 -4.93
C ILE A 135 -13.48 -3.59 -6.30
N TYR A 136 -14.70 -3.08 -6.46
CA TYR A 136 -15.49 -3.18 -7.68
C TYR A 136 -15.04 -2.15 -8.73
N GLY A 137 -14.13 -2.59 -9.60
CA GLY A 137 -13.52 -1.80 -10.66
C GLY A 137 -12.00 -1.69 -10.51
N GLN A 138 -11.43 -0.66 -11.13
CA GLN A 138 -9.99 -0.39 -11.06
C GLN A 138 -9.63 0.27 -9.73
N LEU A 139 -8.45 -0.02 -9.19
CA LEU A 139 -7.92 0.65 -8.00
C LEU A 139 -7.08 1.86 -8.43
N ASN A 140 -7.39 3.04 -7.91
CA ASN A 140 -6.55 4.22 -8.07
C ASN A 140 -5.27 4.10 -7.21
N THR A 141 -4.10 4.32 -7.81
CA THR A 141 -2.80 4.03 -7.15
C THR A 141 -2.46 4.99 -6.01
N ASP A 142 -3.09 6.16 -5.96
CA ASP A 142 -3.03 7.11 -4.83
C ASP A 142 -3.67 6.57 -3.54
N ALA A 143 -4.45 5.48 -3.60
CA ALA A 143 -4.97 4.80 -2.42
C ALA A 143 -3.95 3.82 -1.78
N ILE A 144 -2.85 3.50 -2.46
CA ILE A 144 -1.79 2.62 -1.94
C ILE A 144 -0.86 3.47 -1.07
N VAL A 145 -0.87 3.21 0.25
CA VAL A 145 -0.17 4.03 1.24
C VAL A 145 1.15 3.42 1.72
N GLU A 146 1.36 2.13 1.52
CA GLU A 146 2.59 1.44 1.93
C GLU A 146 2.83 0.18 1.07
N VAL A 147 4.10 -0.15 0.86
CA VAL A 147 4.52 -1.38 0.19
C VAL A 147 5.61 -2.06 1.01
N THR A 148 5.44 -3.36 1.26
CA THR A 148 6.36 -4.17 2.05
C THR A 148 6.63 -5.49 1.34
N GLU A 149 7.88 -5.78 1.02
CA GLU A 149 8.31 -7.08 0.50
C GLU A 149 8.21 -8.17 1.59
N ILE A 150 7.77 -9.37 1.22
CA ILE A 150 7.53 -10.51 2.12
C ILE A 150 8.09 -11.84 1.57
#